data_AF-A0AAD7B194-F1
#
_entry.id   AF-A0AAD7B194-F1
#
_cell.length_a   1.000
_cell.length_b   1.000
_cell.length_c   1.000
_cell.angle_alpha   90.00
_cell.angle_beta   90.00
_cell.angle_gamma   90.00
#
_symmetry.space_group_name_H-M   'P 1'
#
loop_
_entity.id
_entity.type
_entity.pdbx_description
1 polymer ?
#
loop_
_entity_poly.entity_id
_entity_poly.type
_entity_poly.pdbx_seq_one_letter_code
_entity_poly.pdbx_strand_id
1 'polypeptide(L)'
;MALISIIRFVALCVVSLFALIELAVGAAALSTPINWLTEYKSAAGLAVAIGVLTVLSVPAMVVLEYLRPGAFFTSSILVELSWLSILWVLWLAVGGQAVTAANKVFVPGCGYIDNTIDANCREISAIEAFGFINWIILLAYTVLILILSVVALNRGHQGVWNSSVAEAPFFSPGAASTAGGYAGKAEMGGMQTEAYGGAHTVGAGGYDAGAEPASVQAGTVHR
;
A
#
# COMPACT_ATOMS: atom_id res chain seq x y z
N MET A 1 -0.08 -13.11 -10.43
CA MET A 1 0.67 -11.87 -10.69
C MET A 1 -0.28 -10.73 -11.05
N ALA A 2 -0.98 -10.76 -12.19
CA ALA A 2 -1.80 -9.62 -12.66
C ALA A 2 -2.95 -9.18 -11.73
N LEU A 3 -3.60 -10.10 -10.99
CA LEU A 3 -4.80 -9.78 -10.21
C LEU A 3 -4.55 -8.73 -9.10
N ILE A 4 -3.45 -8.86 -8.34
CA ILE A 4 -3.15 -7.96 -7.22
C ILE A 4 -2.84 -6.55 -7.75
N SER A 5 -2.04 -6.46 -8.82
CA SER A 5 -1.75 -5.18 -9.48
C SER A 5 -3.02 -4.50 -10.02
N ILE A 6 -3.97 -5.28 -10.56
CA ILE A 6 -5.27 -4.77 -11.02
C ILE A 6 -6.09 -4.25 -9.84
N ILE A 7 -6.22 -5.02 -8.76
CA ILE A 7 -6.96 -4.61 -7.56
C ILE A 7 -6.38 -3.31 -6.98
N ARG A 8 -5.05 -3.25 -6.86
CA ARG A 8 -4.32 -2.05 -6.43
C ARG A 8 -4.64 -0.85 -7.31
N PHE A 9 -4.49 -0.99 -8.63
CA PHE A 9 -4.74 0.08 -9.57
C PHE A 9 -6.19 0.58 -9.48
N VAL A 10 -7.16 -0.33 -9.45
CA VAL A 10 -8.58 0.01 -9.31
C VAL A 10 -8.86 0.73 -8.00
N ALA A 11 -8.37 0.22 -6.86
CA ALA A 11 -8.57 0.84 -5.56
C ALA A 11 -7.99 2.25 -5.49
N LEU A 12 -6.75 2.44 -5.96
CA LEU A 12 -6.07 3.75 -5.98
C LEU A 12 -6.74 4.74 -6.94
N CYS A 13 -7.22 4.28 -8.10
CA CYS A 13 -7.99 5.11 -9.02
C CYS A 13 -9.33 5.56 -8.41
N VAL A 14 -10.09 4.64 -7.81
CA VAL A 14 -11.37 4.96 -7.17
C VAL A 14 -11.18 5.96 -6.03
N VAL A 15 -10.20 5.74 -5.15
CA VAL A 15 -9.88 6.67 -4.06
C VAL A 15 -9.45 8.03 -4.61
N SER A 16 -8.65 8.07 -5.68
CA SER A 16 -8.24 9.34 -6.30
C SER A 16 -9.41 10.12 -6.88
N LEU A 17 -10.39 9.42 -7.47
CA LEU A 17 -11.61 10.04 -8.01
C LEU A 17 -12.50 10.60 -6.89
N PHE A 18 -12.72 9.84 -5.82
CA PHE A 18 -13.47 10.33 -4.67
C PHE A 18 -12.75 11.48 -3.96
N ALA A 19 -11.42 11.42 -3.84
CA ALA A 19 -10.62 12.52 -3.32
C ALA A 19 -10.75 13.80 -4.15
N LEU A 20 -10.82 13.69 -5.48
CA LEU A 20 -11.05 14.82 -6.38
C LEU A 20 -12.45 15.43 -6.17
N ILE A 21 -13.47 14.58 -6.00
CA ILE A 21 -14.84 15.03 -5.69
C ILE A 21 -14.87 15.76 -4.36
N GLU A 22 -14.27 15.20 -3.30
CA GLU A 22 -14.21 15.84 -1.99
C GLU A 22 -13.40 17.15 -1.99
N LEU A 23 -12.33 17.23 -2.78
CA LEU A 23 -11.59 18.47 -3.00
C LEU A 23 -12.50 19.54 -3.61
N ALA A 24 -13.28 19.19 -4.64
CA ALA A 24 -14.20 20.12 -5.28
C ALA A 24 -15.32 20.58 -4.34
N VAL A 25 -15.95 19.65 -3.61
CA VAL A 25 -17.01 19.96 -2.63
C VAL A 25 -16.44 20.79 -1.47
N GLY A 26 -15.28 20.43 -0.93
CA GLY A 26 -14.62 21.19 0.13
C GLY A 26 -14.20 22.60 -0.32
N ALA A 27 -13.76 22.78 -1.56
CA ALA A 27 -13.46 24.10 -2.11
C ALA A 27 -14.72 24.96 -2.27
N ALA A 28 -15.83 24.37 -2.74
CA ALA A 28 -17.12 25.05 -2.81
C ALA A 28 -17.60 25.48 -1.42
N ALA A 29 -17.51 24.59 -0.43
CA ALA A 29 -17.84 24.86 0.96
C ALA A 29 -17.05 26.06 1.53
N LEU A 30 -15.74 26.12 1.27
CA LEU A 30 -14.88 27.23 1.73
C LEU A 30 -15.17 28.57 1.06
N SER A 31 -15.76 28.57 -0.14
CA SER A 31 -16.11 29.81 -0.87
C SER A 31 -17.29 30.56 -0.24
N THR A 32 -18.07 29.91 0.61
CA THR A 32 -19.26 30.52 1.23
C THR A 32 -18.85 31.56 2.31
N PRO A 33 -19.36 32.81 2.24
CA PRO A 33 -18.96 33.89 3.14
C PRO A 33 -19.54 33.79 4.57
N ILE A 34 -20.13 32.65 4.94
CA ILE A 34 -20.81 32.47 6.22
C ILE A 34 -19.75 32.33 7.34
N ASN A 35 -19.68 33.32 8.23
CA ASN A 35 -18.64 33.44 9.26
C ASN A 35 -18.94 32.67 10.54
N TRP A 36 -20.21 32.34 10.83
CA TRP A 36 -20.61 31.59 12.03
C TRP A 36 -20.45 30.07 11.91
N LEU A 37 -19.99 29.58 10.75
CA LEU A 37 -19.79 28.16 10.42
C LEU A 37 -18.31 27.74 10.59
N THR A 38 -17.70 28.04 11.74
CA THR A 38 -16.27 27.74 11.98
C THR A 38 -15.97 26.23 11.91
N GLU A 39 -16.83 25.40 12.47
CA GLU A 39 -16.68 23.93 12.47
C GLU A 39 -16.85 23.32 11.06
N TYR A 40 -17.78 23.87 10.27
CA TYR A 40 -17.95 23.48 8.87
C TYR A 40 -16.71 23.80 8.04
N LYS A 41 -16.12 24.99 8.23
CA LYS A 41 -14.90 25.41 7.53
C LYS A 41 -13.68 24.57 7.93
N SER A 42 -13.61 24.10 9.18
CA SER A 42 -12.53 23.20 9.61
C SER A 42 -12.63 21.83 8.94
N ALA A 43 -13.83 21.25 8.86
CA ALA A 43 -14.10 20.00 8.15
C ALA A 43 -13.78 20.12 6.65
N ALA A 44 -14.29 21.16 6.00
CA ALA A 44 -14.04 21.42 4.57
C ALA A 44 -12.55 21.67 4.29
N GLY A 45 -11.87 22.43 5.14
CA GLY A 45 -10.43 22.67 5.04
C GLY A 45 -9.60 21.39 5.15
N LEU A 46 -9.96 20.49 6.08
CA LEU A 46 -9.33 19.19 6.21
C LEU A 46 -9.57 18.34 4.95
N ALA A 47 -10.81 18.26 4.46
CA ALA A 47 -11.14 17.53 3.23
C ALA A 47 -10.34 18.02 2.01
N VAL A 48 -10.19 19.34 1.83
CA VAL A 48 -9.37 19.93 0.76
C VAL A 48 -7.90 19.56 0.93
N ALA A 49 -7.34 19.70 2.13
CA ALA A 49 -5.94 19.38 2.38
C ALA A 49 -5.62 17.89 2.09
N ILE A 50 -6.47 16.99 2.57
CA ILE A 50 -6.32 15.54 2.35
C ILE A 50 -6.63 15.15 0.91
N GLY A 51 -7.61 15.80 0.27
CA GLY A 51 -7.92 15.63 -1.15
C GLY A 51 -6.72 16.00 -2.04
N VAL A 52 -6.11 17.16 -1.82
CA VAL A 52 -4.88 17.58 -2.54
C VAL A 52 -3.74 16.60 -2.28
N LEU A 53 -3.52 16.22 -1.02
CA LEU A 53 -2.48 15.26 -0.65
C LEU A 53 -2.69 13.92 -1.39
N THR A 54 -3.92 13.43 -1.47
CA THR A 54 -4.26 12.15 -2.13
C THR A 54 -4.11 12.26 -3.64
N VAL A 55 -4.67 13.31 -4.26
CA VAL A 55 -4.61 13.54 -5.72
C VAL A 55 -3.17 13.77 -6.21
N LEU A 56 -2.28 14.30 -5.38
CA LEU A 56 -0.86 14.42 -5.74
C LEU A 56 -0.07 13.15 -5.44
N SER A 57 -0.21 12.59 -4.23
CA SER A 57 0.64 11.48 -3.79
C SER A 57 0.30 10.15 -4.47
N VAL A 58 -0.98 9.83 -4.65
CA VAL A 58 -1.40 8.53 -5.19
C VAL A 58 -1.02 8.39 -6.67
N PRO A 59 -1.33 9.35 -7.57
CA PRO A 59 -0.86 9.31 -8.94
C PRO A 59 0.67 9.39 -9.04
N ALA A 60 1.34 10.16 -8.17
CA ALA A 60 2.79 10.18 -8.15
C ALA A 60 3.38 8.79 -7.87
N MET A 61 2.80 8.00 -6.95
CA MET A 61 3.24 6.62 -6.71
C MET A 61 3.05 5.73 -7.93
N VAL A 62 1.90 5.83 -8.60
CA VAL A 62 1.62 5.06 -9.82
C VAL A 62 2.58 5.45 -10.94
N VAL A 63 2.81 6.74 -11.16
CA VAL A 63 3.72 7.25 -12.20
C VAL A 63 5.17 6.84 -11.91
N LEU A 64 5.61 6.90 -10.66
CA LEU A 64 6.97 6.50 -10.27
C LEU A 64 7.23 5.02 -10.50
N GLU A 65 6.21 4.17 -10.32
CA GLU A 65 6.28 2.74 -10.64
C GLU A 65 6.42 2.49 -12.14
N TYR A 66 5.71 3.24 -12.98
CA TYR A 66 5.85 3.14 -14.44
C TYR A 66 7.18 3.70 -14.96
N LEU A 67 7.69 4.79 -14.38
CA LEU A 67 8.89 5.47 -14.87
C LEU A 67 10.19 4.76 -14.47
N ARG A 68 10.19 3.98 -13.39
CA ARG A 68 11.38 3.25 -12.94
C ARG A 68 11.06 1.80 -12.60
N PRO A 69 10.84 0.94 -13.63
CA PRO A 69 10.80 -0.50 -13.44
C PRO A 69 12.13 -0.93 -12.78
N GLY A 70 12.05 -1.48 -11.56
CA GLY A 70 13.23 -1.94 -10.80
C GLY A 70 13.81 -0.95 -9.76
N ALA A 71 13.22 0.23 -9.54
CA ALA A 71 13.65 1.10 -8.44
C ALA A 71 13.10 0.64 -7.07
N PHE A 72 13.99 0.05 -6.26
CA PHE A 72 13.70 -0.51 -4.93
C PHE A 72 13.02 0.44 -3.94
N PHE A 73 13.24 1.76 -4.02
CA PHE A 73 12.79 2.70 -2.97
C PHE A 73 11.32 3.11 -3.06
N THR A 74 10.78 3.25 -4.27
CA THR A 74 9.39 3.75 -4.47
C THR A 74 8.36 2.63 -4.57
N SER A 75 8.81 1.40 -4.85
CA SER A 75 7.93 0.24 -5.00
C SER A 75 7.94 -0.71 -3.80
N SER A 76 8.66 -0.41 -2.71
CA SER A 76 8.71 -1.34 -1.58
C SER A 76 7.36 -1.43 -0.86
N ILE A 77 6.93 -2.66 -0.54
CA ILE A 77 5.73 -2.92 0.26
C ILE A 77 5.72 -2.09 1.55
N LEU A 78 6.87 -1.87 2.19
CA LEU A 78 6.99 -1.04 3.39
C LEU A 78 6.58 0.42 3.16
N VAL A 79 7.07 1.04 2.09
CA VAL A 79 6.76 2.46 1.79
C VAL A 79 5.28 2.60 1.42
N GLU A 80 4.76 1.69 0.59
CA GLU A 80 3.35 1.69 0.23
C GLU A 80 2.45 1.50 1.46
N LEU A 81 2.75 0.51 2.32
CA LEU A 81 1.97 0.22 3.51
C LEU A 81 2.02 1.37 4.53
N SER A 82 3.20 1.98 4.72
CA SER A 82 3.38 3.15 5.59
C SER A 82 2.57 4.35 5.08
N TRP A 83 2.63 4.64 3.78
CA TRP A 83 1.90 5.77 3.22
C TRP A 83 0.38 5.57 3.23
N LEU A 84 -0.09 4.40 2.82
CA LEU A 84 -1.52 4.06 2.87
C LEU A 84 -2.04 4.06 4.30
N SER A 85 -1.20 3.65 5.26
CA SER A 85 -1.54 3.71 6.69
C SER A 85 -1.83 5.13 7.16
N ILE A 86 -1.04 6.10 6.69
CA ILE A 86 -1.25 7.51 6.99
C ILE A 86 -2.52 8.01 6.29
N LEU A 87 -2.69 7.70 5.00
CA LEU A 87 -3.83 8.18 4.23
C LEU A 87 -5.17 7.68 4.79
N TRP A 88 -5.30 6.40 5.17
CA TRP A 88 -6.60 5.92 5.70
C TRP A 88 -6.97 6.59 7.02
N VAL A 89 -6.00 6.88 7.90
CA VAL A 89 -6.25 7.59 9.16
C VAL A 89 -6.69 9.03 8.89
N LEU A 90 -6.08 9.69 7.90
CA LEU A 90 -6.47 11.04 7.50
C LEU A 90 -7.89 11.09 6.92
N TRP A 91 -8.27 10.12 6.10
CA TRP A 91 -9.66 10.01 5.60
C TRP A 91 -10.67 9.69 6.71
N LEU A 92 -10.29 8.87 7.69
CA LEU A 92 -11.10 8.65 8.88
C LEU A 92 -11.31 9.95 9.68
N ALA A 93 -10.27 10.78 9.80
CA ALA A 93 -10.36 12.08 10.44
C ALA A 93 -11.29 13.04 9.67
N VAL A 94 -11.25 13.04 8.33
CA VAL A 94 -12.19 13.81 7.49
C VAL A 94 -13.63 13.40 7.78
N GLY A 95 -13.93 12.10 7.72
CA GLY A 95 -15.28 11.59 8.03
C GLY A 95 -15.73 11.93 9.45
N GLY A 96 -14.88 11.72 10.46
CA GLY A 96 -15.20 12.04 11.86
C GLY A 96 -15.43 13.53 12.12
N GLN A 97 -14.66 14.41 11.47
CA GLN A 97 -14.84 15.85 11.56
C GLN A 97 -16.13 16.29 10.85
N ALA A 98 -16.46 15.68 9.71
CA ALA A 98 -17.71 15.93 9.00
C ALA A 98 -18.94 15.53 9.82
N VAL A 99 -18.94 14.37 10.48
CA VAL A 99 -20.00 13.94 11.43
C VAL A 99 -20.17 14.96 12.55
N THR A 100 -19.05 15.43 13.11
CA THR A 100 -19.07 16.39 14.22
C THR A 100 -19.66 17.73 13.77
N ALA A 101 -19.28 18.21 12.59
CA ALA A 101 -19.82 19.43 12.00
C ALA A 101 -21.31 19.26 11.66
N ALA A 102 -21.71 18.13 11.08
CA ALA A 102 -23.11 17.82 10.76
C ALA A 102 -23.99 17.84 12.01
N ASN A 103 -23.57 17.17 13.08
CA ASN A 103 -24.35 17.09 14.31
C ASN A 103 -24.38 18.41 15.11
N LYS A 104 -23.32 19.22 15.06
CA LYS A 104 -23.28 20.51 15.77
C LYS A 104 -24.07 21.59 15.06
N VAL A 105 -24.01 21.63 13.73
CA VAL A 105 -24.59 22.71 12.91
C VAL A 105 -26.00 22.36 12.44
N PHE A 106 -26.23 21.10 12.04
CA PHE A 106 -27.44 20.64 11.39
C PHE A 106 -28.17 19.57 12.23
N VAL A 107 -28.47 19.89 13.50
CA VAL A 107 -29.14 19.00 14.46
C VAL A 107 -30.43 18.34 13.92
N PRO A 108 -31.36 19.04 13.24
CA PRO A 108 -32.57 18.42 12.70
C PRO A 108 -32.36 17.66 11.37
N GLY A 109 -31.12 17.55 10.89
CA GLY A 109 -30.78 17.01 9.57
C GLY A 109 -30.97 18.03 8.43
N CYS A 110 -30.96 17.54 7.20
CA CYS A 110 -31.12 18.37 5.99
C CYS A 110 -32.61 18.45 5.60
N GLY A 111 -33.24 19.58 5.87
CA GLY A 111 -34.64 19.86 5.54
C GLY A 111 -35.03 21.31 5.80
N TYR A 112 -34.13 22.24 5.51
CA TYR A 112 -34.32 23.66 5.82
C TYR A 112 -35.12 24.37 4.71
N ILE A 113 -35.90 25.38 5.09
CA ILE A 113 -36.64 26.24 4.14
C ILE A 113 -35.67 27.08 3.29
N ASP A 114 -34.52 27.44 3.87
CA ASP A 114 -33.46 28.14 3.16
C ASP A 114 -32.66 27.16 2.31
N ASN A 115 -32.76 27.29 0.98
CA ASN A 115 -32.07 26.46 0.01
C ASN A 115 -30.53 26.48 0.18
N THR A 116 -29.97 27.57 0.68
CA THR A 116 -28.52 27.71 0.90
C THR A 116 -28.06 26.85 2.07
N ILE A 117 -28.84 26.85 3.16
CA ILE A 117 -28.57 26.04 4.34
C ILE A 117 -28.76 24.55 4.02
N ASP A 118 -29.83 24.21 3.27
CA ASP A 118 -30.07 22.83 2.84
C ASP A 118 -28.96 22.31 1.92
N ALA A 119 -28.50 23.13 0.96
CA ALA A 119 -27.39 22.77 0.09
C ALA A 119 -26.10 22.49 0.89
N ASN A 120 -25.70 23.37 1.80
CA ASN A 120 -24.52 23.17 2.65
C ASN A 120 -24.64 21.93 3.55
N CYS A 121 -25.84 21.63 4.05
CA CYS A 121 -26.10 20.42 4.82
C CYS A 121 -25.87 19.15 3.98
N ARG A 122 -26.34 19.15 2.72
CA ARG A 122 -26.11 18.03 1.79
C ARG A 122 -24.65 17.91 1.39
N GLU A 123 -23.94 19.02 1.23
CA GLU A 123 -22.51 19.04 0.95
C GLU A 123 -21.69 18.39 2.08
N ILE A 124 -21.98 18.71 3.35
CA ILE A 124 -21.25 18.08 4.46
C ILE A 124 -21.58 16.60 4.62
N SER A 125 -22.84 16.22 4.39
CA SER A 125 -23.24 14.81 4.37
C SER A 125 -22.53 14.04 3.26
N ALA A 126 -22.27 14.67 2.12
CA ALA A 126 -21.47 14.08 1.05
C ALA A 126 -20.00 13.90 1.49
N ILE A 127 -19.37 14.92 2.09
CA ILE A 127 -17.99 14.82 2.62
C ILE A 127 -17.89 13.69 3.66
N GLU A 128 -18.87 13.58 4.56
CA GLU A 128 -18.95 12.49 5.53
C GLU A 128 -18.94 11.11 4.86
N ALA A 129 -19.85 10.91 3.89
CA ALA A 129 -19.99 9.63 3.21
C ALA A 129 -18.73 9.25 2.41
N PHE A 130 -18.20 10.18 1.59
CA PHE A 130 -17.01 9.92 0.79
C PHE A 130 -15.76 9.72 1.67
N GLY A 131 -15.64 10.47 2.77
CA GLY A 131 -14.53 10.31 3.71
C GLY A 131 -14.48 8.91 4.33
N PHE A 132 -15.63 8.38 4.77
CA PHE A 132 -15.70 7.00 5.27
C PHE A 132 -15.51 5.96 4.17
N ILE A 133 -16.02 6.17 2.96
CA ILE A 133 -15.80 5.24 1.84
C ILE A 133 -14.31 5.15 1.50
N ASN A 134 -13.62 6.29 1.38
CA ASN A 134 -12.18 6.36 1.15
C ASN A 134 -11.40 5.65 2.26
N TRP A 135 -11.77 5.90 3.52
CA TRP A 135 -11.20 5.20 4.67
C TRP A 135 -11.35 3.68 4.56
N ILE A 136 -12.55 3.17 4.28
CA ILE A 136 -12.81 1.73 4.20
C ILE A 136 -12.00 1.09 3.07
N ILE A 137 -11.97 1.70 1.88
CA ILE A 137 -11.24 1.17 0.73
C ILE A 137 -9.74 1.10 1.05
N LEU A 138 -9.16 2.16 1.59
CA LEU A 138 -7.74 2.21 1.93
C LEU A 138 -7.39 1.26 3.08
N LEU A 139 -8.23 1.16 4.11
CA LEU A 139 -8.04 0.23 5.22
C LEU A 139 -8.09 -1.22 4.71
N ALA A 140 -9.11 -1.57 3.94
CA ALA A 140 -9.27 -2.93 3.40
C ALA A 140 -8.08 -3.32 2.54
N TYR A 141 -7.59 -2.41 1.69
CA TYR A 141 -6.41 -2.64 0.87
C TYR A 141 -5.12 -2.77 1.71
N THR A 142 -4.93 -1.90 2.70
CA THR A 142 -3.78 -1.96 3.62
C THR A 142 -3.74 -3.28 4.38
N VAL A 143 -4.88 -3.73 4.92
CA VAL A 143 -5.01 -5.01 5.63
C VAL A 143 -4.75 -6.19 4.69
N LEU A 144 -5.26 -6.13 3.44
CA LEU A 144 -5.01 -7.16 2.44
C LEU A 144 -3.51 -7.33 2.17
N ILE A 145 -2.77 -6.25 1.90
CA ILE A 145 -1.32 -6.32 1.65
C ILE A 145 -0.60 -6.83 2.89
N LEU A 146 -0.99 -6.37 4.09
CA LEU A 146 -0.38 -6.80 5.34
C LEU A 146 -0.51 -8.31 5.53
N ILE A 147 -1.73 -8.85 5.37
CA ILE A 147 -1.98 -10.29 5.49
C ILE A 147 -1.16 -11.07 4.46
N LEU A 148 -1.18 -10.65 3.19
CA LEU A 148 -0.44 -11.33 2.13
C LEU A 148 1.08 -11.31 2.39
N SER A 149 1.61 -10.21 2.92
CA SER A 149 3.01 -10.06 3.29
C SER A 149 3.40 -10.99 4.45
N VAL A 150 2.57 -11.05 5.50
CA VAL A 150 2.79 -11.97 6.62
C VAL A 150 2.72 -13.43 6.18
N VAL A 151 1.76 -13.79 5.33
CA VAL A 151 1.65 -15.15 4.78
C VAL A 151 2.88 -15.52 3.95
N ALA A 152 3.39 -14.60 3.13
CA ALA A 152 4.61 -14.83 2.34
C ALA A 152 5.84 -15.04 3.23
N LEU A 153 5.99 -14.25 4.30
CA LEU A 153 7.06 -14.42 5.28
C LEU A 153 6.97 -15.77 5.99
N ASN A 154 5.77 -16.20 6.40
CA ASN A 154 5.55 -17.49 7.05
C ASN A 154 5.84 -18.68 6.13
N ARG A 155 5.82 -18.49 4.80
CA ARG A 155 6.22 -19.51 3.80
C ARG A 155 7.73 -19.56 3.55
N GLY A 156 8.52 -18.74 4.25
CA GLY A 156 9.98 -18.72 4.12
C GLY A 156 10.50 -17.82 3.00
N HIS A 157 9.66 -16.98 2.37
CA HIS A 157 10.15 -15.99 1.42
C HIS A 157 10.90 -14.88 2.17
N GLN A 158 12.18 -14.71 1.86
CA GLN A 158 13.00 -13.62 2.39
C GLN A 158 12.86 -12.36 1.52
N GLY A 159 13.01 -11.18 2.11
CA GLY A 159 13.01 -9.92 1.37
C GLY A 159 11.64 -9.39 0.94
N VAL A 160 10.53 -9.97 1.41
CA VAL A 160 9.15 -9.56 1.05
C VAL A 160 8.94 -8.06 1.27
N TRP A 161 9.44 -7.49 2.37
CA TRP A 161 9.30 -6.08 2.72
C TRP A 161 9.90 -5.09 1.71
N ASN A 162 10.96 -5.50 1.01
CA ASN A 162 11.65 -4.69 0.01
C ASN A 162 11.25 -5.06 -1.42
N SER A 163 10.39 -6.07 -1.58
CA SER A 163 9.87 -6.47 -2.89
C SER A 163 8.69 -5.59 -3.31
N SER A 164 8.49 -5.46 -4.62
CA SER A 164 7.30 -4.82 -5.18
C SER A 164 6.06 -5.66 -4.93
N VAL A 165 4.92 -5.03 -4.63
CA VAL A 165 3.61 -5.70 -4.56
C VAL A 165 3.30 -6.47 -5.86
N ALA A 166 3.75 -5.96 -7.01
CA ALA A 166 3.53 -6.60 -8.30
C ALA A 166 4.39 -7.86 -8.51
N GLU A 167 5.57 -7.92 -7.89
CA GLU A 167 6.57 -8.97 -8.07
C GLU A 167 6.60 -9.99 -6.93
N ALA A 168 5.93 -9.68 -5.81
CA ALA A 168 5.96 -10.50 -4.62
C ALA A 168 5.36 -11.91 -4.88
N PRO A 169 6.03 -12.99 -4.42
CA PRO A 169 5.62 -14.36 -4.68
C PRO A 169 4.48 -14.84 -3.75
N PHE A 170 3.40 -14.06 -3.63
CA PHE A 170 2.29 -14.35 -2.69
C PHE A 170 1.63 -15.72 -2.90
N PHE A 171 1.65 -16.23 -4.14
CA PHE A 171 1.01 -17.50 -4.51
C PHE A 171 1.98 -18.59 -4.92
N SER A 172 3.29 -18.34 -4.86
CA SER A 172 4.27 -19.38 -5.14
C SER A 172 4.32 -20.36 -3.95
N PRO A 173 4.40 -21.68 -4.19
CA PRO A 173 4.72 -22.63 -3.13
C PRO A 173 6.06 -22.21 -2.50
N GLY A 174 6.12 -22.22 -1.16
CA GLY A 174 7.37 -21.92 -0.46
C GLY A 174 8.41 -22.94 -0.90
N ALA A 175 9.45 -22.50 -1.61
CA ALA A 175 10.59 -23.35 -1.89
C ALA A 175 11.22 -23.67 -0.54
N ALA A 176 11.17 -24.94 -0.12
CA ALA A 176 11.89 -25.41 1.05
C ALA A 176 13.33 -24.92 0.92
N SER A 177 13.74 -24.02 1.81
CA SER A 177 14.96 -23.22 1.76
C SER A 177 16.17 -24.01 1.29
N THR A 178 16.38 -24.05 -0.03
CA THR A 178 17.71 -24.34 -0.57
C THR A 178 18.35 -22.97 -0.65
N ALA A 179 19.24 -22.71 0.31
CA ALA A 179 19.97 -21.46 0.46
C ALA A 179 20.50 -20.96 -0.88
N GLY A 180 19.80 -20.00 -1.48
CA GLY A 180 20.11 -19.45 -2.79
C GLY A 180 19.27 -18.20 -2.95
N GLY A 181 19.86 -17.07 -2.54
CA GLY A 181 19.16 -15.80 -2.42
C GLY A 181 18.39 -15.43 -3.68
N TYR A 182 17.30 -14.69 -3.46
CA TYR A 182 16.81 -13.72 -4.44
C TYR A 182 17.87 -12.60 -4.54
N ALA A 183 19.07 -12.97 -5.00
CA ALA A 183 19.98 -12.03 -5.61
C ALA A 183 19.17 -11.49 -6.78
N GLY A 184 18.76 -10.23 -6.63
CA GLY A 184 18.08 -9.49 -7.67
C GLY A 184 18.76 -9.84 -8.99
N LYS A 185 17.95 -10.17 -9.98
CA LYS A 185 18.37 -10.25 -11.36
C LYS A 185 18.81 -8.83 -11.73
N ALA A 186 19.99 -8.43 -11.27
CA ALA A 186 20.76 -7.38 -11.87
C ALA A 186 21.08 -7.96 -13.26
N GLU A 187 20.17 -7.72 -14.20
CA GLU A 187 20.56 -7.50 -15.58
C GLU A 187 21.55 -6.33 -15.55
N MET A 188 22.80 -6.62 -15.18
CA MET A 188 23.93 -5.93 -15.75
C MET A 188 23.81 -6.19 -17.23
N GLY A 189 23.22 -5.21 -17.93
CA GLY A 189 23.30 -5.09 -19.36
C GLY A 189 24.74 -5.39 -19.76
N GLY A 190 24.88 -6.41 -20.60
CA GLY A 190 26.17 -6.88 -21.05
C GLY A 190 26.97 -5.74 -21.65
N MET A 191 27.93 -5.22 -20.89
CA MET A 191 29.18 -4.83 -21.49
C MET A 191 29.96 -6.13 -21.67
N GLN A 192 29.80 -6.73 -22.86
CA GLN A 192 30.67 -7.79 -23.32
C GLN A 192 32.10 -7.25 -23.32
N THR A 193 32.85 -7.48 -22.25
CA THR A 193 34.30 -7.50 -22.36
C THR A 193 34.65 -8.76 -23.11
N GLU A 194 34.90 -8.61 -24.41
CA GLU A 194 35.62 -9.58 -25.24
C GLU A 194 36.78 -10.13 -24.43
N ALA A 195 36.69 -11.43 -24.15
CA ALA A 195 37.75 -12.20 -23.55
C ALA A 195 38.90 -12.29 -24.56
N TYR A 196 39.96 -11.52 -24.31
CA TYR A 196 41.27 -11.80 -24.90
C TYR A 196 41.74 -13.14 -24.32
N GLY A 197 41.87 -14.12 -25.22
CA GLY A 197 42.24 -15.49 -24.89
C GLY A 197 43.57 -15.60 -24.18
N GLY A 198 43.60 -16.40 -23.11
CA GLY A 198 44.81 -16.78 -22.41
C GLY A 198 44.55 -18.10 -21.68
N ALA A 199 44.83 -19.20 -22.36
CA ALA A 199 44.77 -20.54 -21.81
C ALA A 199 45.74 -20.70 -20.63
N HIS A 200 45.22 -21.16 -19.49
CA HIS A 200 46.03 -21.87 -18.50
C HIS A 200 45.22 -23.00 -17.90
N THR A 201 45.43 -24.19 -18.46
CA THR A 201 45.11 -25.48 -17.85
C THR A 201 46.14 -25.77 -16.76
N VAL A 202 45.72 -25.84 -15.50
CA VAL A 202 46.43 -26.59 -14.46
C VAL A 202 45.37 -27.38 -13.69
N GLY A 203 45.43 -28.71 -13.85
CA GLY A 203 44.58 -29.64 -13.13
C GLY A 203 45.21 -30.18 -11.85
N ALA A 204 44.46 -31.12 -11.27
CA ALA A 204 44.82 -32.13 -10.28
C ALA A 204 44.50 -31.84 -8.79
N GLY A 205 43.71 -32.77 -8.21
CA GLY A 205 43.48 -32.97 -6.78
C GLY A 205 42.02 -32.71 -6.39
N GLY A 206 41.10 -33.67 -6.27
CA GLY A 206 41.26 -35.10 -6.02
C GLY A 206 41.34 -35.40 -4.52
N TYR A 207 40.22 -35.22 -3.78
CA TYR A 207 40.04 -35.83 -2.46
C TYR A 207 38.60 -36.36 -2.35
N ASP A 208 38.51 -37.68 -2.34
CA ASP A 208 37.34 -38.48 -2.03
C ASP A 208 37.74 -39.41 -0.88
N ALA A 209 36.84 -39.60 0.09
CA ALA A 209 36.86 -40.43 1.32
C ALA A 209 36.35 -39.56 2.50
N GLY A 210 35.21 -39.83 3.14
CA GLY A 210 34.62 -41.09 3.51
C GLY A 210 34.62 -41.17 5.04
N ALA A 211 33.46 -41.08 5.69
CA ALA A 211 33.24 -41.54 7.07
C ALA A 211 31.75 -41.42 7.46
N GLU A 212 31.07 -42.56 7.36
CA GLU A 212 29.80 -42.88 8.00
C GLU A 212 30.06 -43.29 9.46
N PRO A 213 29.23 -42.90 10.44
CA PRO A 213 29.10 -43.72 11.63
C PRO A 213 27.65 -44.05 12.02
N ALA A 214 27.39 -45.36 11.98
CA ALA A 214 26.84 -46.20 13.04
C ALA A 214 25.48 -45.85 13.67
N SER A 215 24.50 -46.69 13.32
CA SER A 215 23.26 -46.97 14.06
C SER A 215 23.49 -47.41 15.51
N VAL A 216 22.80 -46.77 16.46
CA VAL A 216 22.68 -47.23 17.86
C VAL A 216 21.38 -48.00 18.03
N GLN A 217 21.51 -49.27 18.41
CA GLN A 217 20.42 -50.20 18.74
C GLN A 217 19.82 -49.97 20.13
N ALA A 218 18.57 -50.44 20.24
CA ALA A 218 17.66 -50.40 21.37
C ALA A 218 18.16 -51.04 22.68
N GLY A 219 17.68 -50.49 23.81
CA GLY A 219 17.79 -51.09 25.14
C GLY A 219 16.41 -51.19 25.81
N THR A 220 15.89 -52.41 25.88
CA THR A 220 14.72 -52.85 26.65
C THR A 220 15.08 -52.93 28.13
N VAL A 221 14.27 -52.38 29.05
CA VAL A 221 14.37 -52.67 30.50
C VAL A 221 13.00 -53.01 31.05
N HIS A 222 12.88 -54.25 31.49
CA HIS A 222 11.83 -54.76 32.38
C HIS A 222 11.97 -54.17 33.79
N ARG A 223 10.86 -53.71 34.36
CA ARG A 223 10.35 -54.15 35.67
C ARG A 223 8.92 -53.69 35.90
#